data_AF-A0AA39U7I5-F1
#
_entry.id   AF-A0AA39U7I5-F1
#
_cell.length_a   1.000
_cell.length_b   1.000
_cell.length_c   1.000
_cell.angle_alpha   90.00
_cell.angle_beta   90.00
_cell.angle_gamma   90.00
#
_symmetry.space_group_name_H-M   'P 1'
#
loop_
_entity.id
_entity.type
_entity.pdbx_description
1 polymer ?
#
loop_
_entity_poly.entity_id
_entity_poly.type
_entity_poly.pdbx_seq_one_letter_code
_entity_poly.pdbx_strand_id
1 'polypeptide(L)'
;MEAFDTCGTSGDIIFPEDEQFNISERVHITATDVQIEWRGEWLMSDNLSYWRSNSYPITFQNHRAGIVFSGSGIRINGHGTGGINGNGDTWYSAEAGETQEGRPMPFVLWNVSDVSVEDFYINQSPLWALNIMNGTDLIFRNLVCNATSSEAPSGYNWVQNTDGFDTMDVRNVTLTNFVYQGGDDCIAIKPRSYDVIIQNVTCNGGNGVAIGSVGQYEEDNSVDNVIIDTVKIVSSNVRARFTAYIKTWMGALVPQDSYESAGEPRGGGWGNVTNVVFSNFDIDGASVAPLIDQNSGDNGSYSGTSKMQLQ
;
A
#
# COMPACT_ATOMS: atom_id res chain seq x y z
N MET A 1 -5.55 22.58 6.83
CA MET A 1 -6.97 22.16 6.75
C MET A 1 -7.87 23.25 6.21
N GLU A 2 -7.78 24.50 6.70
CA GLU A 2 -8.59 25.64 6.20
C GLU A 2 -8.62 25.80 4.67
N ALA A 3 -7.51 25.50 3.98
CA ALA A 3 -7.46 25.48 2.52
C ALA A 3 -8.49 24.51 1.89
N PHE A 4 -8.66 23.31 2.45
CA PHE A 4 -9.66 22.35 1.99
C PHE A 4 -11.08 22.72 2.42
N ASP A 5 -11.25 23.35 3.59
CA ASP A 5 -12.57 23.85 4.00
C ASP A 5 -13.06 24.97 3.07
N THR A 6 -12.13 25.78 2.54
CA THR A 6 -12.44 26.92 1.67
C THR A 6 -12.51 26.54 0.20
N CYS A 7 -11.57 25.70 -0.28
CA CYS A 7 -11.38 25.39 -1.70
C CYS A 7 -11.63 23.91 -2.02
N GLY A 8 -12.20 23.12 -1.11
CA GLY A 8 -12.46 21.68 -1.29
C GLY A 8 -13.56 21.34 -2.31
N THR A 9 -14.12 22.33 -3.01
CA THR A 9 -15.12 22.13 -4.06
C THR A 9 -14.86 23.06 -5.24
N SER A 10 -14.59 22.51 -6.43
CA SER A 10 -14.30 23.28 -7.65
C SER A 10 -13.18 24.33 -7.48
N GLY A 11 -12.18 24.00 -6.67
CA GLY A 11 -11.13 24.92 -6.23
C GLY A 11 -9.72 24.43 -6.53
N ASP A 12 -8.80 25.38 -6.53
CA ASP A 12 -7.37 25.15 -6.68
C ASP A 12 -6.67 25.35 -5.34
N ILE A 13 -5.86 24.38 -4.91
CA ILE A 13 -5.10 24.38 -3.67
C ILE A 13 -3.62 24.23 -4.01
N ILE A 14 -2.79 25.09 -3.44
CA ILE A 14 -1.34 25.09 -3.71
C ILE A 14 -0.59 24.92 -2.40
N PHE A 15 0.25 23.88 -2.33
CA PHE A 15 1.31 23.77 -1.33
C PHE A 15 2.62 24.20 -1.99
N PRO A 16 3.18 25.37 -1.65
CA PRO A 16 4.36 25.90 -2.32
C PRO A 16 5.57 24.98 -2.23
N GLU A 17 6.44 25.09 -3.24
CA GLU A 17 7.74 24.41 -3.25
C GLU A 17 8.62 24.92 -2.09
N ASP A 18 9.51 24.08 -1.59
CA ASP A 18 10.40 24.36 -0.43
C ASP A 18 9.68 24.63 0.91
N GLU A 19 8.35 24.47 0.98
CA GLU A 19 7.60 24.55 2.23
C GLU A 19 7.36 23.16 2.84
N GLN A 20 7.47 23.07 4.16
CA GLN A 20 7.15 21.88 4.94
C GLN A 20 5.93 22.15 5.84
N PHE A 21 4.96 21.25 5.78
CA PHE A 21 3.72 21.29 6.56
C PHE A 21 3.72 20.17 7.59
N ASN A 22 3.76 20.54 8.88
CA ASN A 22 3.76 19.56 9.97
C ASN A 22 2.35 18.98 10.20
N ILE A 23 2.22 17.67 10.01
CA ILE A 23 1.00 16.90 10.24
C ILE A 23 1.14 16.17 11.58
N SER A 24 0.70 16.84 12.65
CA SER A 24 0.77 16.29 14.02
C SER A 24 -0.50 15.58 14.47
N GLU A 25 -1.54 15.59 13.64
CA GLU A 25 -2.82 14.97 13.92
C GLU A 25 -3.34 14.21 12.69
N ARG A 26 -4.23 13.24 12.90
CA ARG A 26 -4.89 12.57 11.77
C ARG A 26 -5.68 13.57 10.92
N VAL A 27 -5.66 13.36 9.61
CA VAL A 27 -6.31 14.24 8.64
C VAL A 27 -7.28 13.43 7.79
N HIS A 28 -8.50 13.91 7.67
CA HIS A 28 -9.46 13.42 6.68
C HIS A 28 -9.95 14.59 5.84
N ILE A 29 -9.66 14.51 4.54
CA ILE A 29 -10.03 15.49 3.53
C ILE A 29 -11.16 14.91 2.71
N THR A 30 -12.25 15.65 2.60
CA THR A 30 -13.30 15.36 1.61
C THR A 30 -13.27 16.48 0.58
N ALA A 31 -13.04 16.14 -0.69
CA ALA A 31 -12.92 17.11 -1.76
C ALA A 31 -13.67 16.67 -3.01
N THR A 32 -14.19 17.64 -3.77
CA THR A 32 -14.89 17.39 -5.03
C THR A 32 -14.41 18.35 -6.11
N ASP A 33 -13.99 17.84 -7.26
CA ASP A 33 -13.56 18.65 -8.40
C ASP A 33 -12.45 19.64 -7.99
N VAL A 34 -11.34 19.14 -7.46
CA VAL A 34 -10.25 19.99 -6.96
C VAL A 34 -8.95 19.73 -7.71
N GLN A 35 -8.16 20.80 -7.89
CA GLN A 35 -6.77 20.71 -8.32
C GLN A 35 -5.87 21.03 -7.14
N ILE A 36 -4.90 20.16 -6.89
CA ILE A 36 -3.96 20.26 -5.79
C ILE A 36 -2.55 20.26 -6.39
N GLU A 37 -1.99 21.46 -6.44
CA GLU A 37 -0.59 21.72 -6.80
C GLU A 37 0.26 21.49 -5.56
N TRP A 38 0.66 20.24 -5.33
CA TRP A 38 1.29 19.81 -4.09
C TRP A 38 2.81 19.82 -4.21
N ARG A 39 3.43 20.99 -4.23
CA ARG A 39 4.89 21.15 -4.45
C ARG A 39 5.72 21.02 -3.17
N GLY A 40 5.11 21.23 -2.01
CA GLY A 40 5.74 21.15 -0.69
C GLY A 40 5.67 19.76 -0.04
N GLU A 41 6.38 19.58 1.07
CA GLU A 41 6.39 18.34 1.84
C GLU A 41 5.37 18.39 2.97
N TRP A 42 4.56 17.34 3.12
CA TRP A 42 3.84 17.09 4.36
C TRP A 42 4.64 16.14 5.25
N LEU A 43 5.06 16.61 6.42
CA LEU A 43 5.83 15.83 7.38
C LEU A 43 4.94 15.35 8.53
N MET A 44 4.75 14.04 8.66
CA MET A 44 4.05 13.47 9.81
C MET A 44 4.91 13.55 11.07
N SER A 45 4.27 13.83 12.21
CA SER A 45 4.97 13.84 13.51
C SER A 45 5.51 12.45 13.89
N ASP A 46 6.62 12.41 14.63
CA ASP A 46 7.23 11.21 15.22
C ASP A 46 6.56 10.77 16.54
N ASN A 47 5.37 11.29 16.84
CA ASN A 47 4.66 10.93 18.07
C ASN A 47 3.95 9.57 17.92
N LEU A 48 4.72 8.49 18.03
CA LEU A 48 4.23 7.11 17.93
C LEU A 48 3.03 6.85 18.85
N SER A 49 3.07 7.36 20.09
CA SER A 49 1.99 7.16 21.07
C SER A 49 0.69 7.84 20.66
N TYR A 50 0.77 9.04 20.09
CA TYR A 50 -0.39 9.72 19.52
C TYR A 50 -0.98 8.90 18.37
N TRP A 51 -0.16 8.51 17.39
CA TRP A 51 -0.64 7.80 16.21
C TRP A 51 -1.30 6.46 16.54
N ARG A 52 -0.70 5.67 17.45
CA ARG A 52 -1.30 4.41 17.92
C ARG A 52 -2.69 4.62 18.52
N SER A 53 -2.91 5.74 19.19
CA SER A 53 -4.14 6.02 19.94
C SER A 53 -5.20 6.79 19.14
N ASN A 54 -4.79 7.53 18.10
CA ASN A 54 -5.65 8.53 17.46
C ASN A 54 -5.86 8.30 15.97
N SER A 55 -5.18 7.36 15.30
CA SER A 55 -5.36 7.12 13.86
C SER A 55 -6.76 6.61 13.49
N TYR A 56 -7.11 6.67 12.20
CA TYR A 56 -8.36 6.07 11.71
C TYR A 56 -8.22 4.54 11.67
N PRO A 57 -9.14 3.79 12.29
CA PRO A 57 -9.09 2.33 12.24
C PRO A 57 -9.52 1.81 10.86
N ILE A 58 -8.77 0.83 10.35
CA ILE A 58 -9.12 0.04 9.17
C ILE A 58 -9.27 -1.41 9.61
N THR A 59 -10.44 -1.98 9.35
CA THR A 59 -10.78 -3.34 9.79
C THR A 59 -9.91 -4.39 9.09
N PHE A 60 -9.64 -4.20 7.80
CA PHE A 60 -8.77 -5.10 7.06
C PHE A 60 -7.36 -5.06 7.65
N GLN A 61 -6.87 -6.24 8.01
CA GLN A 61 -5.59 -6.46 8.68
C GLN A 61 -5.37 -5.62 9.95
N ASN A 62 -6.42 -5.13 10.61
CA ASN A 62 -6.32 -4.28 11.81
C ASN A 62 -5.38 -3.07 11.62
N HIS A 63 -5.37 -2.48 10.43
CA HIS A 63 -4.49 -1.38 10.07
C HIS A 63 -4.99 -0.02 10.56
N ARG A 64 -4.14 1.00 10.42
CA ARG A 64 -4.44 2.38 10.78
C ARG A 64 -4.11 3.33 9.62
N ALA A 65 -4.86 4.41 9.49
CA ALA A 65 -4.57 5.48 8.54
C ALA A 65 -4.36 6.82 9.27
N GLY A 66 -3.35 7.57 8.83
CA GLY A 66 -3.05 8.91 9.31
C GLY A 66 -3.68 10.01 8.46
N ILE A 67 -3.55 9.90 7.14
CA ILE A 67 -4.09 10.88 6.18
C ILE A 67 -5.00 10.16 5.20
N VAL A 68 -6.26 10.62 5.11
CA VAL A 68 -7.30 10.05 4.27
C VAL A 68 -7.86 11.12 3.34
N PHE A 69 -7.98 10.80 2.05
CA PHE A 69 -8.74 11.58 1.08
C PHE A 69 -9.99 10.82 0.63
N SER A 70 -11.11 11.51 0.54
CA SER A 70 -12.39 11.01 0.05
C SER A 70 -13.02 12.00 -0.93
N GLY A 71 -13.92 11.51 -1.78
CA GLY A 71 -14.71 12.36 -2.69
C GLY A 71 -14.46 12.06 -4.15
N SER A 72 -14.47 13.06 -5.03
CA SER A 72 -14.40 12.81 -6.47
C SER A 72 -13.74 13.91 -7.28
N GLY A 73 -13.19 13.61 -8.45
CA GLY A 73 -12.56 14.62 -9.31
C GLY A 73 -11.35 15.27 -8.64
N ILE A 74 -10.49 14.48 -7.99
CA ILE A 74 -9.32 14.98 -7.24
C ILE A 74 -8.09 14.87 -8.14
N ARG A 75 -7.44 16.00 -8.43
CA ARG A 75 -6.21 16.06 -9.25
C ARG A 75 -5.06 16.50 -8.37
N ILE A 76 -4.09 15.63 -8.11
CA ILE A 76 -2.89 15.92 -7.35
C ILE A 76 -1.69 15.90 -8.29
N ASN A 77 -0.90 16.97 -8.31
CA ASN A 77 0.39 17.01 -9.00
C ASN A 77 1.48 17.45 -8.01
N GLY A 78 2.47 16.59 -7.80
CA GLY A 78 3.59 16.83 -6.89
C GLY A 78 4.74 17.65 -7.49
N HIS A 79 4.73 17.87 -8.81
CA HIS A 79 5.76 18.56 -9.59
C HIS A 79 7.17 18.02 -9.39
N GLY A 80 7.30 16.77 -8.92
CA GLY A 80 8.56 16.10 -8.62
C GLY A 80 9.22 16.56 -7.31
N THR A 81 8.62 17.49 -6.57
CA THR A 81 9.20 18.10 -5.35
C THR A 81 8.34 17.95 -4.12
N GLY A 82 7.04 17.70 -4.28
CA GLY A 82 6.13 17.54 -3.16
C GLY A 82 5.61 16.12 -3.01
N GLY A 83 5.15 15.88 -1.79
CA GLY A 83 4.96 14.52 -1.30
C GLY A 83 4.66 14.48 0.18
N ILE A 84 4.61 13.27 0.71
CA ILE A 84 4.44 13.01 2.13
C ILE A 84 5.69 12.32 2.66
N ASN A 85 6.18 12.79 3.80
CA ASN A 85 7.15 12.10 4.62
C ASN A 85 6.44 11.58 5.88
N GLY A 86 6.29 10.26 5.95
CA GLY A 86 5.60 9.58 7.05
C GLY A 86 6.43 9.44 8.32
N ASN A 87 7.70 9.85 8.30
CA ASN A 87 8.62 9.79 9.43
C ASN A 87 8.84 8.37 10.00
N GLY A 88 8.78 7.37 9.11
CA GLY A 88 8.81 5.94 9.37
C GLY A 88 10.07 5.40 10.05
N ASP A 89 11.23 6.05 9.89
CA ASP A 89 12.48 5.59 10.51
C ASP A 89 12.36 5.46 12.04
N THR A 90 11.61 6.37 12.66
CA THR A 90 11.30 6.32 14.10
C THR A 90 10.52 5.06 14.48
N TRP A 91 9.65 4.56 13.61
CA TRP A 91 8.89 3.33 13.80
C TRP A 91 9.77 2.10 13.63
N TYR A 92 10.59 2.07 12.56
CA TYR A 92 11.45 0.93 12.28
C TYR A 92 12.47 0.72 13.40
N SER A 93 13.06 1.80 13.91
CA SER A 93 14.02 1.76 15.02
C SER A 93 13.36 1.38 16.34
N ALA A 94 12.15 1.90 16.62
CA ALA A 94 11.42 1.56 17.84
C ALA A 94 10.97 0.09 17.89
N GLU A 95 10.69 -0.51 16.73
CA GLU A 95 10.12 -1.85 16.63
C GLU A 95 11.12 -2.91 16.16
N ALA A 96 12.29 -2.50 15.66
CA ALA A 96 13.43 -3.37 15.30
C ALA A 96 13.06 -4.59 14.43
N GLY A 97 12.12 -4.40 13.49
CA GLY A 97 11.62 -5.44 12.59
C GLY A 97 10.45 -6.27 13.12
N GLU A 98 9.95 -6.00 14.33
CA GLU A 98 8.78 -6.66 14.90
C GLU A 98 7.58 -5.71 14.86
N THR A 99 6.89 -5.67 13.72
CA THR A 99 5.75 -4.76 13.51
C THR A 99 4.66 -4.95 14.55
N GLN A 100 4.22 -3.84 15.14
CA GLN A 100 3.11 -3.78 16.08
C GLN A 100 1.92 -3.03 15.48
N GLU A 101 0.74 -3.26 16.06
CA GLU A 101 -0.46 -2.51 15.73
C GLU A 101 -0.23 -1.00 15.94
N GLY A 102 -0.80 -0.20 15.04
CA GLY A 102 -0.97 1.23 15.27
C GLY A 102 -0.10 2.14 14.41
N ARG A 103 0.74 1.57 13.54
CA ARG A 103 1.46 2.35 12.52
C ARG A 103 0.47 2.94 11.51
N PRO A 104 0.42 4.27 11.32
CA PRO A 104 -0.51 4.88 10.38
C PRO A 104 0.03 4.82 8.94
N MET A 105 -0.81 4.40 7.99
CA MET A 105 -0.58 4.63 6.58
C MET A 105 -0.62 6.15 6.29
N PRO A 106 0.39 6.70 5.58
CA PRO A 106 0.52 8.13 5.39
C PRO A 106 -0.29 8.64 4.19
N PHE A 107 -0.75 7.80 3.27
CA PHE A 107 -1.55 8.24 2.13
C PHE A 107 -2.63 7.23 1.77
N VAL A 108 -3.86 7.50 2.21
CA VAL A 108 -5.01 6.63 1.95
C VAL A 108 -6.04 7.36 1.11
N LEU A 109 -6.40 6.78 -0.03
CA LEU A 109 -7.55 7.20 -0.82
C LEU A 109 -8.72 6.28 -0.47
N TRP A 110 -9.75 6.81 0.20
CA TRP A 110 -10.87 6.02 0.70
C TRP A 110 -12.20 6.60 0.24
N ASN A 111 -13.03 5.80 -0.45
CA ASN A 111 -14.31 6.23 -1.02
C ASN A 111 -14.07 7.37 -2.01
N VAL A 112 -13.33 7.06 -3.06
CA VAL A 112 -12.92 8.03 -4.08
C VAL A 112 -13.38 7.61 -5.48
N SER A 113 -13.61 8.60 -6.35
CA SER A 113 -13.85 8.35 -7.77
C SER A 113 -13.22 9.44 -8.64
N ASP A 114 -12.75 9.09 -9.83
CA ASP A 114 -12.09 10.03 -10.74
C ASP A 114 -10.93 10.79 -10.08
N VAL A 115 -9.84 10.08 -9.82
CA VAL A 115 -8.66 10.64 -9.14
C VAL A 115 -7.42 10.49 -10.02
N SER A 116 -6.58 11.52 -10.07
CA SER A 116 -5.23 11.39 -10.60
C SER A 116 -4.18 11.91 -9.63
N VAL A 117 -3.08 11.17 -9.47
CA VAL A 117 -1.90 11.57 -8.69
C VAL A 117 -0.67 11.44 -9.57
N GLU A 118 0.05 12.55 -9.77
CA GLU A 118 1.19 12.62 -10.68
C GLU A 118 2.40 13.26 -10.01
N ASP A 119 3.61 12.80 -10.37
CA ASP A 119 4.90 13.41 -9.99
C ASP A 119 5.08 13.59 -8.48
N PHE A 120 4.67 12.59 -7.69
CA PHE A 120 4.51 12.67 -6.24
C PHE A 120 5.32 11.60 -5.50
N TYR A 121 5.86 11.92 -4.33
CA TYR A 121 6.58 10.94 -3.51
C TYR A 121 5.90 10.62 -2.18
N ILE A 122 6.18 9.42 -1.68
CA ILE A 122 5.90 9.00 -0.30
C ILE A 122 7.21 8.47 0.30
N ASN A 123 7.77 9.22 1.25
CA ASN A 123 9.00 8.89 1.94
C ASN A 123 8.71 8.37 3.35
N GLN A 124 9.48 7.39 3.78
CA GLN A 124 9.48 6.84 5.13
C GLN A 124 8.07 6.56 5.66
N SER A 125 7.30 5.73 4.96
CA SER A 125 5.95 5.36 5.39
C SER A 125 6.00 4.46 6.63
N PRO A 126 5.27 4.75 7.74
CA PRO A 126 5.27 3.87 8.91
C PRO A 126 4.77 2.45 8.58
N LEU A 127 3.82 2.36 7.65
CA LEU A 127 3.22 1.12 7.13
C LEU A 127 3.11 1.24 5.60
N TRP A 128 2.06 0.71 4.97
CA TRP A 128 1.81 0.84 3.53
C TRP A 128 1.81 2.30 3.10
N ALA A 129 2.55 2.61 2.05
CA ALA A 129 2.83 3.97 1.60
C ALA A 129 1.61 4.62 0.94
N LEU A 130 1.03 3.96 -0.07
CA LEU A 130 -0.19 4.38 -0.76
C LEU A 130 -1.19 3.24 -0.76
N ASN A 131 -2.36 3.47 -0.17
CA ASN A 131 -3.45 2.49 -0.13
C ASN A 131 -4.75 3.08 -0.69
N ILE A 132 -5.43 2.31 -1.54
CA ILE A 132 -6.74 2.66 -2.10
C ILE A 132 -7.78 1.71 -1.52
N MET A 133 -8.85 2.27 -0.95
CA MET A 133 -9.99 1.54 -0.42
C MET A 133 -11.28 2.08 -1.02
N ASN A 134 -12.02 1.25 -1.75
CA ASN A 134 -13.26 1.66 -2.41
C ASN A 134 -13.03 2.84 -3.37
N GLY A 135 -12.36 2.53 -4.48
CA GLY A 135 -11.93 3.52 -5.48
C GLY A 135 -12.40 3.18 -6.89
N THR A 136 -12.79 4.16 -7.69
CA THR A 136 -13.12 3.95 -9.12
C THR A 136 -12.48 4.99 -10.01
N ASP A 137 -11.96 4.59 -11.16
CA ASP A 137 -11.34 5.49 -12.15
C ASP A 137 -10.15 6.27 -11.57
N LEU A 138 -9.05 5.55 -11.31
CA LEU A 138 -7.84 6.13 -10.70
C LEU A 138 -6.62 6.02 -11.61
N ILE A 139 -5.86 7.11 -11.68
CA ILE A 139 -4.64 7.19 -12.49
C ILE A 139 -3.48 7.67 -11.63
N PHE A 140 -2.38 6.92 -11.65
CA PHE A 140 -1.16 7.24 -10.93
C PHE A 140 0.02 7.28 -11.88
N ARG A 141 0.80 8.36 -11.88
CA ARG A 141 1.96 8.51 -12.78
C ARG A 141 3.17 9.06 -12.05
N ASN A 142 4.34 8.53 -12.37
CA ASN A 142 5.63 9.05 -11.91
C ASN A 142 5.69 9.15 -10.37
N LEU A 143 5.38 8.04 -9.70
CA LEU A 143 5.39 7.97 -8.24
C LEU A 143 6.69 7.37 -7.71
N VAL A 144 7.12 7.86 -6.54
CA VAL A 144 8.28 7.31 -5.83
C VAL A 144 7.89 6.99 -4.39
N CYS A 145 8.01 5.72 -3.99
CA CYS A 145 7.90 5.30 -2.59
C CYS A 145 9.27 4.87 -2.09
N ASN A 146 9.73 5.42 -0.96
CA ASN A 146 11.03 5.07 -0.39
C ASN A 146 10.98 4.94 1.14
N ALA A 147 11.35 3.79 1.66
CA ALA A 147 11.52 3.51 3.08
C ALA A 147 12.90 2.89 3.33
N THR A 148 13.68 3.49 4.23
CA THR A 148 14.99 2.98 4.64
C THR A 148 15.18 3.19 6.13
N SER A 149 15.64 2.16 6.83
CA SER A 149 16.03 2.31 8.23
C SER A 149 17.48 2.79 8.35
N SER A 150 17.72 3.79 9.19
CA SER A 150 19.07 4.29 9.49
C SER A 150 19.82 3.42 10.51
N GLU A 151 19.08 2.61 11.30
CA GLU A 151 19.62 1.81 12.39
C GLU A 151 19.61 0.29 12.13
N ALA A 152 18.92 -0.17 11.09
CA ALA A 152 18.85 -1.59 10.75
C ALA A 152 20.25 -2.20 10.54
N PRO A 153 20.60 -3.27 11.29
CA PRO A 153 21.83 -4.00 11.03
C PRO A 153 21.84 -4.61 9.63
N SER A 154 23.03 -4.75 9.05
CA SER A 154 23.18 -5.37 7.73
C SER A 154 22.57 -6.78 7.71
N GLY A 155 21.73 -7.03 6.70
CA GLY A 155 21.02 -8.29 6.52
C GLY A 155 19.70 -8.42 7.28
N TYR A 156 19.30 -7.42 8.07
CA TYR A 156 18.02 -7.38 8.76
C TYR A 156 17.06 -6.42 8.07
N ASN A 157 15.79 -6.81 8.00
CA ASN A 157 14.73 -5.98 7.48
C ASN A 157 13.95 -5.36 8.64
N TRP A 158 14.18 -4.08 8.95
CA TRP A 158 13.39 -3.33 9.94
C TRP A 158 12.28 -2.48 9.30
N VAL A 159 12.30 -2.33 7.97
CA VAL A 159 11.30 -1.59 7.18
C VAL A 159 10.09 -2.48 6.82
N GLN A 160 9.66 -3.32 7.76
CA GLN A 160 8.57 -4.29 7.56
C GLN A 160 7.22 -3.61 7.29
N ASN A 161 6.39 -4.23 6.44
CA ASN A 161 5.04 -3.76 6.07
C ASN A 161 5.02 -2.35 5.45
N THR A 162 6.10 -1.95 4.79
CA THR A 162 6.20 -0.70 4.03
C THR A 162 5.83 -0.90 2.57
N ASP A 163 4.67 -1.51 2.32
CA ASP A 163 4.18 -1.81 0.98
C ASP A 163 4.09 -0.52 0.14
N GLY A 164 4.38 -0.60 -1.16
CA GLY A 164 4.49 0.57 -2.03
C GLY A 164 3.15 1.10 -2.53
N PHE A 165 2.36 0.22 -3.14
CA PHE A 165 1.08 0.54 -3.76
C PHE A 165 0.08 -0.59 -3.56
N ASP A 166 -0.97 -0.29 -2.78
CA ASP A 166 -1.97 -1.25 -2.34
C ASP A 166 -3.35 -0.88 -2.90
N THR A 167 -4.06 -1.88 -3.39
CA THR A 167 -5.43 -1.71 -3.90
C THR A 167 -6.40 -2.63 -3.18
N MET A 168 -7.55 -2.11 -2.79
CA MET A 168 -8.64 -2.87 -2.20
C MET A 168 -9.98 -2.26 -2.61
N ASP A 169 -10.94 -3.09 -3.00
CA ASP A 169 -12.24 -2.60 -3.43
C ASP A 169 -12.14 -1.58 -4.58
N VAL A 170 -11.27 -1.84 -5.56
CA VAL A 170 -11.04 -0.88 -6.66
C VAL A 170 -11.61 -1.35 -7.99
N ARG A 171 -11.91 -0.37 -8.84
CA ARG A 171 -12.20 -0.60 -10.26
C ARG A 171 -11.52 0.42 -11.15
N ASN A 172 -10.95 -0.03 -12.26
CA ASN A 172 -10.33 0.82 -13.28
C ASN A 172 -9.19 1.66 -12.69
N VAL A 173 -8.08 0.99 -12.36
CA VAL A 173 -6.87 1.62 -11.80
C VAL A 173 -5.73 1.48 -12.78
N THR A 174 -5.03 2.57 -13.06
CA THR A 174 -3.81 2.57 -13.88
C THR A 174 -2.65 3.19 -13.09
N LEU A 175 -1.56 2.44 -12.93
CA LEU A 175 -0.29 2.92 -12.39
C LEU A 175 0.78 2.83 -13.47
N THR A 176 1.45 3.95 -13.77
CA THR A 176 2.58 3.96 -14.71
C THR A 176 3.78 4.69 -14.13
N ASN A 177 4.98 4.17 -14.38
CA ASN A 177 6.24 4.79 -13.93
C ASN A 177 6.29 4.90 -12.39
N PHE A 178 6.49 3.76 -11.74
CA PHE A 178 6.58 3.69 -10.28
C PHE A 178 7.96 3.21 -9.85
N VAL A 179 8.55 3.90 -8.88
CA VAL A 179 9.80 3.47 -8.25
C VAL A 179 9.55 3.21 -6.78
N TYR A 180 9.83 1.99 -6.35
CA TYR A 180 9.72 1.54 -4.97
C TYR A 180 11.08 1.22 -4.39
N GLN A 181 11.27 1.57 -3.13
CA GLN A 181 12.28 1.02 -2.25
C GLN A 181 11.68 0.85 -0.85
N GLY A 182 11.75 -0.34 -0.28
CA GLY A 182 11.19 -0.62 1.03
C GLY A 182 11.37 -2.08 1.44
N GLY A 183 10.72 -2.48 2.52
CA GLY A 183 10.91 -3.80 3.13
C GLY A 183 9.84 -4.84 2.83
N ASP A 184 8.80 -4.49 2.09
CA ASP A 184 7.67 -5.38 1.85
C ASP A 184 7.20 -5.32 0.39
N ASP A 185 5.94 -5.60 0.10
CA ASP A 185 5.41 -5.66 -1.26
C ASP A 185 5.61 -4.33 -2.00
N CYS A 186 6.25 -4.39 -3.16
CA CYS A 186 6.35 -3.25 -4.07
C CYS A 186 4.96 -2.86 -4.56
N ILE A 187 4.17 -3.86 -4.95
CA ILE A 187 2.77 -3.75 -5.36
C ILE A 187 1.99 -4.86 -4.66
N ALA A 188 0.83 -4.54 -4.08
CA ALA A 188 -0.08 -5.54 -3.55
C ALA A 188 -1.53 -5.31 -4.01
N ILE A 189 -2.05 -6.26 -4.80
CA ILE A 189 -3.45 -6.25 -5.24
C ILE A 189 -4.28 -7.04 -4.23
N LYS A 190 -4.97 -6.36 -3.32
CA LYS A 190 -5.81 -6.96 -2.27
C LYS A 190 -7.22 -7.29 -2.83
N PRO A 191 -8.13 -7.84 -2.01
CA PRO A 191 -9.46 -8.28 -2.44
C PRO A 191 -10.28 -7.24 -3.21
N ARG A 192 -11.14 -7.75 -4.12
CA ARG A 192 -12.16 -6.98 -4.86
C ARG A 192 -11.56 -5.87 -5.72
N SER A 193 -10.43 -6.18 -6.36
CA SER A 193 -9.72 -5.31 -7.29
C SER A 193 -9.95 -5.78 -8.72
N TYR A 194 -10.52 -4.90 -9.54
CA TYR A 194 -10.97 -5.20 -10.90
C TYR A 194 -10.41 -4.18 -11.90
N ASP A 195 -10.05 -4.64 -13.10
CA ASP A 195 -9.60 -3.76 -14.19
C ASP A 195 -8.37 -2.92 -13.76
N VAL A 196 -7.27 -3.58 -13.40
CA VAL A 196 -6.05 -2.93 -12.88
C VAL A 196 -4.90 -3.09 -13.87
N ILE A 197 -4.28 -1.98 -14.26
CA ILE A 197 -3.13 -1.94 -15.17
C ILE A 197 -1.95 -1.30 -14.46
N ILE A 198 -0.83 -2.00 -14.38
CA ILE A 198 0.40 -1.53 -13.75
C ILE A 198 1.55 -1.71 -14.74
N GLN A 199 2.24 -0.63 -15.08
CA GLN A 199 3.27 -0.64 -16.11
C GLN A 199 4.50 0.17 -15.72
N ASN A 200 5.68 -0.30 -16.14
CA ASN A 200 6.96 0.36 -15.92
C ASN A 200 7.23 0.62 -14.42
N VAL A 201 7.44 -0.46 -13.69
CA VAL A 201 7.70 -0.44 -12.24
C VAL A 201 9.14 -0.84 -11.97
N THR A 202 9.83 -0.14 -11.07
CA THR A 202 11.12 -0.56 -10.51
C THR A 202 10.97 -0.81 -9.02
N CYS A 203 11.17 -2.06 -8.59
CA CYS A 203 11.14 -2.48 -7.20
C CYS A 203 12.57 -2.70 -6.71
N ASN A 204 13.05 -1.86 -5.80
CA ASN A 204 14.37 -1.98 -5.16
C ASN A 204 14.22 -2.64 -3.78
N GLY A 205 14.49 -3.94 -3.69
CA GLY A 205 14.27 -4.74 -2.49
C GLY A 205 12.82 -5.17 -2.30
N GLY A 206 12.45 -5.43 -1.05
CA GLY A 206 11.10 -5.82 -0.66
C GLY A 206 10.68 -7.23 -1.06
N ASN A 207 9.37 -7.46 -1.08
CA ASN A 207 8.73 -8.75 -1.37
C ASN A 207 8.27 -8.89 -2.83
N GLY A 208 8.49 -7.89 -3.69
CA GLY A 208 8.12 -7.97 -5.11
C GLY A 208 6.66 -7.62 -5.36
N VAL A 209 6.03 -8.25 -6.35
CA VAL A 209 4.67 -7.94 -6.80
C VAL A 209 3.70 -9.04 -6.37
N ALA A 210 2.68 -8.68 -5.59
CA ALA A 210 1.71 -9.61 -5.04
C ALA A 210 0.30 -9.42 -5.63
N ILE A 211 -0.37 -10.52 -5.97
CA ILE A 211 -1.83 -10.60 -5.80
C ILE A 211 -2.07 -11.18 -4.41
N GLY A 212 -2.65 -10.35 -3.55
CA GLY A 212 -3.10 -10.72 -2.23
C GLY A 212 -2.33 -10.09 -1.06
N SER A 213 -2.54 -10.56 0.18
CA SER A 213 -3.28 -11.79 0.44
C SER A 213 -4.78 -11.66 0.14
N VAL A 214 -5.37 -12.70 -0.44
CA VAL A 214 -6.82 -12.82 -0.68
C VAL A 214 -7.39 -14.01 0.08
N GLY A 215 -8.65 -13.91 0.50
CA GLY A 215 -9.35 -14.97 1.23
C GLY A 215 -9.19 -14.93 2.76
N GLN A 216 -8.60 -13.87 3.30
CA GLN A 216 -8.33 -13.73 4.74
C GLN A 216 -9.61 -13.63 5.58
N TYR A 217 -10.65 -13.03 5.01
CA TYR A 217 -11.94 -12.80 5.66
C TYR A 217 -13.03 -13.57 4.93
N GLU A 218 -14.07 -14.03 5.64
CA GLU A 218 -15.21 -14.81 5.11
C GLU A 218 -16.15 -13.95 4.26
N GLU A 219 -15.63 -13.47 3.14
CA GLU A 219 -16.30 -12.66 2.15
C GLU A 219 -15.78 -13.00 0.74
N ASP A 220 -16.33 -12.36 -0.30
CA ASP A 220 -15.78 -12.45 -1.64
C ASP A 220 -14.48 -11.64 -1.73
N ASN A 221 -13.44 -12.29 -2.26
CA ASN A 221 -12.10 -11.75 -2.39
C ASN A 221 -11.62 -11.77 -3.84
N SER A 222 -12.55 -11.75 -4.79
CA SER A 222 -12.22 -11.89 -6.20
C SER A 222 -11.31 -10.77 -6.71
N VAL A 223 -10.40 -11.12 -7.61
CA VAL A 223 -9.49 -10.23 -8.34
C VAL A 223 -9.56 -10.63 -9.81
N ASP A 224 -9.90 -9.70 -10.69
CA ASP A 224 -10.09 -10.01 -12.10
C ASP A 224 -9.56 -8.90 -13.01
N ASN A 225 -9.06 -9.31 -14.18
CA ASN A 225 -8.54 -8.44 -15.22
C ASN A 225 -7.41 -7.52 -14.69
N VAL A 226 -6.29 -8.13 -14.34
CA VAL A 226 -5.09 -7.43 -13.84
C VAL A 226 -3.94 -7.64 -14.81
N ILE A 227 -3.32 -6.56 -15.28
CA ILE A 227 -2.14 -6.60 -16.15
C ILE A 227 -1.01 -5.89 -15.43
N ILE A 228 0.06 -6.62 -15.15
CA ILE A 228 1.30 -6.07 -14.60
C ILE A 228 2.43 -6.35 -15.58
N ASP A 229 2.92 -5.29 -16.22
CA ASP A 229 3.86 -5.38 -17.32
C ASP A 229 5.08 -4.48 -17.14
N THR A 230 6.22 -4.91 -17.68
CA THR A 230 7.47 -4.11 -17.67
C THR A 230 7.87 -3.77 -16.23
N VAL A 231 8.31 -4.80 -15.50
CA VAL A 231 8.71 -4.66 -14.09
C VAL A 231 10.18 -5.00 -13.94
N LYS A 232 10.93 -4.12 -13.29
CA LYS A 232 12.31 -4.38 -12.87
C LYS A 232 12.34 -4.67 -11.38
N ILE A 233 12.91 -5.80 -10.99
CA ILE A 233 13.12 -6.15 -9.58
C ILE A 233 14.62 -6.21 -9.33
N VAL A 234 15.10 -5.41 -8.39
CA VAL A 234 16.52 -5.27 -8.07
C VAL A 234 16.72 -5.53 -6.59
N SER A 235 17.59 -6.47 -6.26
CA SER A 235 18.09 -6.62 -4.90
C SER A 235 19.25 -5.65 -4.70
N SER A 236 19.11 -4.69 -3.78
CA SER A 236 20.14 -3.71 -3.45
C SER A 236 20.55 -3.84 -1.97
N ASN A 237 20.54 -2.74 -1.21
CA ASN A 237 20.78 -2.74 0.24
C ASN A 237 19.65 -3.46 0.99
N VAL A 238 18.44 -3.47 0.44
CA VAL A 238 17.33 -4.29 0.91
C VAL A 238 17.19 -5.47 -0.04
N ARG A 239 17.12 -6.68 0.53
CA ARG A 239 17.03 -7.93 -0.24
C ARG A 239 15.68 -8.01 -0.95
N ALA A 240 15.69 -8.27 -2.26
CA ALA A 240 14.47 -8.64 -2.97
C ALA A 240 14.14 -10.12 -2.70
N ARG A 241 12.98 -10.38 -2.11
CA ARG A 241 12.55 -11.74 -1.73
C ARG A 241 11.90 -12.46 -2.90
N PHE A 242 10.74 -12.02 -3.36
CA PHE A 242 10.01 -12.64 -4.47
C PHE A 242 10.10 -11.82 -5.75
N THR A 243 9.70 -12.44 -6.85
CA THR A 243 9.48 -11.78 -8.14
C THR A 243 8.03 -11.31 -8.24
N ALA A 244 7.16 -12.14 -8.81
CA ALA A 244 5.71 -11.99 -8.79
C ALA A 244 5.08 -13.17 -8.05
N TYR A 245 4.04 -12.95 -7.26
CA TYR A 245 3.42 -14.03 -6.52
C TYR A 245 1.94 -13.81 -6.22
N ILE A 246 1.22 -14.93 -6.05
CA ILE A 246 -0.19 -14.94 -5.63
C ILE A 246 -0.25 -15.62 -4.28
N LYS A 247 -0.76 -14.95 -3.25
CA LYS A 247 -0.91 -15.49 -1.90
C LYS A 247 -2.38 -15.55 -1.49
N THR A 248 -2.88 -16.75 -1.21
CA THR A 248 -4.27 -16.97 -0.80
C THR A 248 -4.33 -17.68 0.55
N TRP A 249 -5.26 -17.23 1.41
CA TRP A 249 -5.43 -17.75 2.76
C TRP A 249 -6.04 -19.14 2.78
N MET A 250 -5.81 -19.86 3.89
CA MET A 250 -6.44 -21.15 4.20
C MET A 250 -7.97 -21.12 3.97
N GLY A 251 -8.53 -22.23 3.49
CA GLY A 251 -9.95 -22.35 3.17
C GLY A 251 -10.89 -22.45 4.39
N ALA A 252 -10.38 -22.30 5.61
CA ALA A 252 -11.15 -22.30 6.85
C ALA A 252 -10.59 -21.26 7.81
N LEU A 253 -11.39 -20.87 8.81
CA LEU A 253 -10.92 -20.07 9.93
C LEU A 253 -9.89 -20.89 10.74
N VAL A 254 -8.64 -20.48 10.66
CA VAL A 254 -7.52 -21.04 11.44
C VAL A 254 -7.11 -20.04 12.52
N PRO A 255 -6.80 -20.48 13.75
CA PRO A 255 -6.37 -19.59 14.82
C PRO A 255 -5.16 -18.73 14.41
N GLN A 256 -5.16 -17.44 14.75
CA GLN A 256 -4.04 -16.53 14.47
C GLN A 256 -3.69 -15.75 15.74
N ASP A 257 -2.43 -15.37 15.87
CA ASP A 257 -1.88 -14.55 16.95
C ASP A 257 -1.26 -13.23 16.46
N SER A 258 -1.08 -13.07 15.14
CA SER A 258 -0.61 -11.82 14.53
C SER A 258 -1.54 -10.63 14.81
N TYR A 259 -0.94 -9.45 14.96
CA TYR A 259 -1.67 -8.18 15.12
C TYR A 259 -2.58 -7.91 13.92
N GLU A 260 -2.18 -8.32 12.70
CA GLU A 260 -2.97 -8.16 11.48
C GLU A 260 -4.30 -8.94 11.57
N SER A 261 -4.31 -10.01 12.34
CA SER A 261 -5.53 -10.79 12.59
C SER A 261 -6.30 -10.30 13.81
N ALA A 262 -5.77 -9.34 14.59
CA ALA A 262 -6.29 -8.92 15.89
C ALA A 262 -6.47 -10.10 16.87
N GLY A 263 -5.66 -11.15 16.74
CA GLY A 263 -5.78 -12.39 17.54
C GLY A 263 -7.02 -13.25 17.21
N GLU A 264 -7.76 -12.91 16.16
CA GLU A 264 -8.95 -13.65 15.75
C GLU A 264 -8.60 -14.69 14.66
N PRO A 265 -9.32 -15.81 14.59
CA PRO A 265 -9.19 -16.73 13.46
C PRO A 265 -9.40 -16.03 12.11
N ARG A 266 -8.63 -16.43 11.11
CA ARG A 266 -8.67 -15.91 9.73
C ARG A 266 -8.60 -17.03 8.69
N GLY A 267 -8.95 -16.71 7.46
CA GLY A 267 -9.16 -17.64 6.37
C GLY A 267 -10.65 -17.86 6.07
N GLY A 268 -10.94 -18.82 5.20
CA GLY A 268 -12.31 -19.19 4.86
C GLY A 268 -12.99 -18.29 3.81
N GLY A 269 -12.36 -17.19 3.41
CA GLY A 269 -12.80 -16.36 2.29
C GLY A 269 -12.77 -17.10 0.97
N TRP A 270 -13.59 -16.65 0.03
CA TRP A 270 -13.78 -17.29 -1.28
C TRP A 270 -13.70 -16.25 -2.40
N GLY A 271 -13.68 -16.72 -3.63
CA GLY A 271 -13.61 -15.87 -4.82
C GLY A 271 -12.62 -16.42 -5.83
N ASN A 272 -12.38 -15.64 -6.87
CA ASN A 272 -11.55 -16.05 -7.99
C ASN A 272 -10.41 -15.06 -8.22
N VAL A 273 -9.22 -15.54 -8.53
CA VAL A 273 -8.17 -14.75 -9.18
C VAL A 273 -8.15 -15.21 -10.64
N THR A 274 -8.63 -14.35 -11.53
CA THR A 274 -8.82 -14.65 -12.97
C THR A 274 -8.21 -13.56 -13.85
N ASN A 275 -7.81 -13.94 -15.06
CA ASN A 275 -7.31 -12.98 -16.07
C ASN A 275 -6.17 -12.07 -15.53
N VAL A 276 -5.23 -12.67 -14.80
CA VAL A 276 -4.03 -11.97 -14.30
C VAL A 276 -2.85 -12.24 -15.21
N VAL A 277 -2.21 -11.18 -15.70
CA VAL A 277 -1.03 -11.25 -16.55
C VAL A 277 0.15 -10.60 -15.84
N PHE A 278 1.24 -11.36 -15.69
CA PHE A 278 2.56 -10.85 -15.35
C PHE A 278 3.46 -10.97 -16.58
N SER A 279 3.99 -9.87 -17.09
CA SER A 279 4.81 -9.89 -18.32
C SER A 279 6.00 -8.92 -18.27
N ASN A 280 7.06 -9.27 -19.01
CA ASN A 280 8.26 -8.45 -19.18
C ASN A 280 8.96 -8.06 -17.85
N PHE A 281 9.16 -9.05 -16.98
CA PHE A 281 9.91 -8.87 -15.73
C PHE A 281 11.43 -9.01 -15.98
N ASP A 282 12.19 -7.98 -15.63
CA ASP A 282 13.65 -7.98 -15.55
C ASP A 282 14.06 -8.17 -14.09
N ILE A 283 14.72 -9.29 -13.78
CA ILE A 283 14.98 -9.73 -12.41
C ILE A 283 16.48 -9.74 -12.15
N ASP A 284 16.92 -8.95 -11.17
CA ASP A 284 18.28 -8.89 -10.66
C ASP A 284 18.31 -9.15 -9.15
N GLY A 285 18.69 -10.37 -8.75
CA GLY A 285 18.95 -10.71 -7.35
C GLY A 285 17.75 -11.10 -6.48
N ALA A 286 16.54 -11.23 -7.04
CA ALA A 286 15.39 -11.78 -6.30
C ALA A 286 15.65 -13.23 -5.88
N SER A 287 15.30 -13.57 -4.64
CA SER A 287 15.64 -14.88 -4.04
C SER A 287 14.67 -16.00 -4.36
N VAL A 288 13.44 -15.67 -4.75
CA VAL A 288 12.36 -16.61 -5.02
C VAL A 288 11.75 -16.27 -6.38
N ALA A 289 11.70 -17.28 -7.26
CA ALA A 289 11.03 -17.23 -8.55
C ALA A 289 9.51 -17.00 -8.38
N PRO A 290 8.73 -16.87 -9.46
CA PRO A 290 7.30 -16.67 -9.32
C PRO A 290 6.64 -17.78 -8.47
N LEU A 291 5.75 -17.39 -7.56
CA LEU A 291 5.15 -18.29 -6.56
C LEU A 291 3.63 -18.18 -6.56
N ILE A 292 2.95 -19.31 -6.45
CA ILE A 292 1.55 -19.37 -6.06
C ILE A 292 1.47 -20.09 -4.72
N ASP A 293 0.93 -19.42 -3.73
CA ASP A 293 0.67 -19.94 -2.41
C ASP A 293 -0.83 -19.99 -2.10
N GLN A 294 -1.29 -21.13 -1.59
CA GLN A 294 -2.68 -21.36 -1.19
C GLN A 294 -2.82 -21.82 0.26
N ASN A 295 -1.85 -21.50 1.11
CA ASN A 295 -1.89 -21.84 2.52
C ASN A 295 -1.49 -20.70 3.47
N SER A 296 -1.65 -19.44 3.06
CA SER A 296 -1.37 -18.32 3.96
C SER A 296 -2.19 -18.43 5.25
N GLY A 297 -1.52 -18.28 6.39
CA GLY A 297 -2.11 -18.48 7.73
C GLY A 297 -2.10 -19.92 8.25
N ASP A 298 -1.60 -20.90 7.48
CA ASP A 298 -1.52 -22.30 7.93
C ASP A 298 -0.69 -22.44 9.22
N ASN A 299 -1.33 -22.99 10.25
CA ASN A 299 -0.74 -23.30 11.54
C ASN A 299 -0.87 -24.81 11.89
N GLY A 300 -1.26 -25.64 10.91
CA GLY A 300 -1.48 -27.08 11.06
C GLY A 300 -2.81 -27.49 11.67
N SER A 301 -3.69 -26.54 12.05
CA SER A 301 -5.01 -26.86 12.65
C SER A 301 -6.08 -27.29 11.65
N TYR A 302 -5.85 -27.07 10.35
CA TYR A 302 -6.78 -27.43 9.28
C TYR A 302 -6.05 -28.19 8.17
N SER A 303 -6.67 -29.26 7.68
CA SER A 303 -6.16 -30.03 6.54
C SER A 303 -6.86 -29.59 5.26
N GLY A 304 -6.16 -28.85 4.40
CA GLY A 304 -6.66 -28.35 3.13
C GLY A 304 -5.95 -27.08 2.67
N THR A 305 -6.38 -26.54 1.55
CA THR A 305 -5.86 -25.29 0.96
C THR A 305 -6.95 -24.23 0.91
N SER A 306 -6.64 -23.09 0.31
CA SER A 306 -7.59 -22.01 0.05
C SER A 306 -8.89 -22.44 -0.64
N LYS A 307 -9.98 -21.72 -0.36
CA LYS A 307 -11.24 -21.75 -1.13
C LYS A 307 -11.18 -20.86 -2.38
N MET A 308 -10.12 -20.07 -2.53
CA MET A 308 -9.92 -19.23 -3.72
C MET A 308 -9.66 -20.11 -4.94
N GLN A 309 -10.32 -19.80 -6.05
CA GLN A 309 -10.02 -20.40 -7.34
C GLN A 309 -9.01 -19.53 -8.09
N LEU A 310 -7.98 -20.16 -8.65
CA LEU A 310 -6.99 -19.49 -9.50
C LEU A 310 -7.18 -20.02 -10.93
N GLN A 311 -7.45 -19.15 -11.91
CA GLN A 311 -7.67 -19.54 -13.31
C GLN A 311 -6.95 -18.62 -14.29
#